data_AF-A0A3M2B8R4-F1
#
_entry.id   AF-A0A3M2B8R4-F1
#
_cell.length_a   1.000
_cell.length_b   1.000
_cell.length_c   1.000
_cell.angle_alpha   90.00
_cell.angle_beta   90.00
_cell.angle_gamma   90.00
#
_symmetry.space_group_name_H-M   'P 1'
#
loop_
_entity.id
_entity.type
_entity.pdbx_description
1 polymer ?
#
loop_
_entity_poly.entity_id
_entity_poly.type
_entity_poly.pdbx_seq_one_letter_code
_entity_poly.pdbx_strand_id
1 'polypeptide(L)'
;MDGWLESSEALRVLIESGRQQGYVTIEALLSVLPEDEISPEAIETVLAHLETQGVRVLDEEDAVERELRQLSEHAEQFIEMVEREMLEDTVQWWVQQAARAPRLTPEQEVELARRAAEGDERAREQLVQANLRLVIAIAKHYTGRGLSMIDLIQEGNLGLMRAAIQFDPQRGNRFSTYATWWIRQAISRALREQASLIRVPQHMSKTLQQVRQIAALLQQELGREPTVHEVAHRAKLSPEQVRELMHAIAKPISLDMPISDSDGSVLGDIIAAETESEWEHAVDWESLMARLNEREKAVIRLRYGLAGEPPMTLEEVGKRLGLSKERVRQLESRAIQKMQEAARA
;
A
#
# COMPACT_ATOMS: atom_id res chain seq x y z
N MET A 1 18.91 23.13 -35.55
CA MET A 1 17.74 22.28 -35.25
C MET A 1 18.17 20.94 -34.64
N ASP A 2 19.19 20.24 -35.19
CA ASP A 2 19.64 18.93 -34.66
C ASP A 2 20.14 18.91 -33.19
N GLY A 3 20.69 20.01 -32.69
CA GLY A 3 21.27 20.07 -31.34
C GLY A 3 20.25 20.01 -30.19
N TRP A 4 18.99 20.43 -30.41
CA TRP A 4 17.96 20.44 -29.36
C TRP A 4 17.37 19.04 -29.13
N LEU A 5 17.13 18.30 -30.22
CA LEU A 5 16.68 16.89 -30.19
C LEU A 5 17.59 16.01 -29.32
N GLU A 6 18.90 16.23 -29.38
CA GLU A 6 19.86 15.50 -28.56
C GLU A 6 20.03 16.09 -27.15
N SER A 7 19.82 17.39 -26.93
CA SER A 7 20.12 18.05 -25.65
C SER A 7 18.93 18.11 -24.68
N SER A 8 17.70 17.89 -25.14
CA SER A 8 16.50 17.95 -24.30
C SER A 8 16.30 16.67 -23.49
N GLU A 9 16.57 16.74 -22.18
CA GLU A 9 16.34 15.64 -21.23
C GLU A 9 14.86 15.24 -21.19
N ALA A 10 13.95 16.21 -21.27
CA ALA A 10 12.50 15.97 -21.27
C ALA A 10 12.04 15.20 -22.52
N LEU A 11 12.62 15.49 -23.69
CA LEU A 11 12.29 14.77 -24.93
C LEU A 11 12.82 13.33 -24.90
N ARG A 12 14.00 13.10 -24.34
CA ARG A 12 14.55 11.74 -24.15
C ARG A 12 13.68 10.89 -23.23
N VAL A 13 13.24 11.45 -22.11
CA VAL A 13 12.31 10.78 -21.19
C VAL A 13 10.99 10.45 -21.89
N LEU A 14 10.47 11.37 -22.71
CA LEU A 14 9.25 11.14 -23.48
C LEU A 14 9.41 10.05 -24.55
N ILE A 15 10.55 10.03 -25.28
CA ILE A 15 10.86 9.00 -26.27
C ILE A 15 11.03 7.63 -25.61
N GLU A 16 11.68 7.56 -24.46
CA GLU A 16 11.90 6.31 -23.73
C GLU A 16 10.60 5.73 -23.17
N SER A 17 9.74 6.60 -22.61
CA SER A 17 8.37 6.23 -22.25
C SER A 17 7.56 5.80 -23.49
N GLY A 18 7.69 6.54 -24.58
CA GLY A 18 7.02 6.28 -25.86
C GLY A 18 7.45 4.97 -26.51
N ARG A 19 8.70 4.55 -26.34
CA ARG A 19 9.21 3.25 -26.81
C ARG A 19 8.65 2.07 -26.03
N GLN A 20 8.45 2.22 -24.73
CA GLN A 20 7.83 1.17 -23.91
C GLN A 20 6.35 0.98 -24.25
N GLN A 21 5.65 2.08 -24.54
CA GLN A 21 4.21 2.08 -24.85
C GLN A 21 3.93 1.89 -26.36
N GLY A 22 4.89 2.18 -27.22
CA GLY A 22 4.76 2.19 -28.68
C GLY A 22 4.07 3.44 -29.24
N TYR A 23 3.74 4.43 -28.41
CA TYR A 23 3.13 5.70 -28.81
C TYR A 23 3.41 6.84 -27.82
N VAL A 24 3.19 8.09 -28.26
CA VAL A 24 3.23 9.33 -27.46
C VAL A 24 2.02 10.19 -27.83
N THR A 25 1.38 10.86 -26.86
CA THR A 25 0.24 11.74 -27.14
C THR A 25 0.69 13.10 -27.68
N ILE A 26 -0.13 13.72 -28.54
CA ILE A 26 0.13 15.07 -29.06
C ILE A 26 0.29 16.08 -27.90
N GLU A 27 -0.53 16.00 -26.85
CA GLU A 27 -0.40 16.88 -25.69
C GLU A 27 0.92 16.69 -24.94
N ALA A 28 1.35 15.44 -24.73
CA ALA A 28 2.63 15.17 -24.06
C ALA A 28 3.81 15.67 -24.90
N LEU A 29 3.72 15.54 -26.24
CA LEU A 29 4.70 16.09 -27.16
C LEU A 29 4.75 17.62 -27.10
N LEU A 30 3.59 18.28 -27.15
CA LEU A 30 3.47 19.74 -27.06
C LEU A 30 3.92 20.29 -25.70
N SER A 31 3.75 19.53 -24.61
CA SER A 31 4.17 19.93 -23.26
C SER A 31 5.70 19.98 -23.09
N VAL A 32 6.44 19.28 -23.96
CA VAL A 32 7.90 19.16 -23.93
C VAL A 32 8.56 20.09 -24.96
N LEU A 33 7.79 20.59 -25.93
CA LEU A 33 8.27 21.54 -26.93
C LEU A 33 8.29 22.97 -26.32
N PRO A 34 9.40 23.72 -26.45
CA PRO A 34 9.46 25.09 -26.00
C PRO A 34 8.57 25.98 -26.87
N GLU A 35 7.84 26.92 -26.24
CA GLU A 35 6.89 27.82 -26.91
C GLU A 35 7.51 28.63 -28.07
N ASP A 36 8.82 28.86 -28.02
CA ASP A 36 9.59 29.64 -28.99
C ASP A 36 10.01 28.85 -30.26
N GLU A 37 9.82 27.52 -30.32
CA GLU A 37 10.29 26.65 -31.42
C GLU A 37 9.18 25.98 -32.24
N ILE A 38 7.93 26.44 -32.13
CA ILE A 38 6.78 25.93 -32.88
C ILE A 38 6.81 26.43 -34.34
N SER A 39 7.83 26.00 -35.10
CA SER A 39 7.82 26.11 -36.56
C SER A 39 7.32 24.79 -37.17
N PRO A 40 6.55 24.82 -38.28
CA PRO A 40 6.08 23.62 -38.95
C PRO A 40 7.20 22.63 -39.32
N GLU A 41 8.37 23.17 -39.71
CA GLU A 41 9.56 22.39 -40.09
C GLU A 41 10.21 21.67 -38.89
N ALA A 42 10.20 22.29 -37.71
CA ALA A 42 10.72 21.67 -36.48
C ALA A 42 9.82 20.52 -36.00
N ILE A 43 8.49 20.71 -36.06
CA ILE A 43 7.52 19.67 -35.69
C ILE A 43 7.67 18.46 -36.62
N GLU A 44 7.78 18.67 -37.92
CA GLU A 44 7.97 17.60 -38.90
C GLU A 44 9.26 16.80 -38.65
N THR A 45 10.34 17.49 -38.25
CA THR A 45 11.61 16.85 -37.87
C THR A 45 11.47 15.99 -36.61
N VAL A 46 10.74 16.47 -35.59
CA VAL A 46 10.48 15.73 -34.35
C VAL A 46 9.58 14.51 -34.60
N LEU A 47 8.54 14.65 -35.43
CA LEU A 47 7.67 13.55 -35.82
C LEU A 47 8.44 12.47 -36.60
N ALA A 48 9.25 12.87 -37.58
CA ALA A 48 10.11 11.95 -38.32
C ALA A 48 11.11 11.23 -37.39
N HIS A 49 11.67 11.95 -36.40
CA HIS A 49 12.54 11.34 -35.41
C HIS A 49 11.80 10.29 -34.57
N LEU A 50 10.59 10.60 -34.07
CA LEU A 50 9.77 9.66 -33.31
C LEU A 50 9.41 8.40 -34.12
N GLU A 51 9.05 8.57 -35.39
CA GLU A 51 8.77 7.44 -36.30
C GLU A 51 9.99 6.54 -36.52
N THR A 52 11.19 7.11 -36.73
CA THR A 52 12.42 6.31 -36.87
C THR A 52 12.77 5.50 -35.62
N GLN A 53 12.35 5.98 -34.44
CA GLN A 53 12.54 5.28 -33.17
C GLN A 53 11.40 4.28 -32.86
N GLY A 54 10.41 4.15 -33.74
CA GLY A 54 9.27 3.24 -33.61
C GLY A 54 8.12 3.76 -32.75
N VAL A 55 8.07 5.05 -32.47
CA VAL A 55 7.09 5.68 -31.59
C VAL A 55 6.08 6.45 -32.43
N ARG A 56 4.80 6.04 -32.40
CA ARG A 56 3.74 6.77 -33.10
C ARG A 56 3.23 7.94 -32.28
N VAL A 57 2.99 9.08 -32.91
CA VAL A 57 2.28 10.19 -32.27
C VAL A 57 0.79 10.00 -32.51
N LEU A 58 0.02 9.95 -31.44
CA LEU A 58 -1.43 9.76 -31.44
C LEU A 58 -2.07 10.97 -30.76
N ASP A 59 -3.28 11.36 -31.16
CA ASP A 59 -4.09 12.17 -30.26
C ASP A 59 -4.48 11.35 -29.01
N GLU A 60 -5.01 12.01 -27.97
CA GLU A 60 -5.39 11.29 -26.76
C GLU A 60 -6.47 10.22 -27.00
N GLU A 61 -7.36 10.45 -27.95
CA GLU A 61 -8.46 9.53 -28.27
C GLU A 61 -7.92 8.23 -28.92
N ASP A 62 -7.06 8.36 -29.93
CA ASP A 62 -6.38 7.29 -30.64
C ASP A 62 -5.43 6.50 -29.72
N ALA A 63 -4.74 7.20 -28.80
CA ALA A 63 -3.87 6.60 -27.81
C ALA A 63 -4.65 5.66 -26.88
N VAL A 64 -5.78 6.14 -26.35
CA VAL A 64 -6.62 5.34 -25.48
C VAL A 64 -7.32 4.22 -26.26
N GLU A 65 -7.78 4.47 -27.49
CA GLU A 65 -8.38 3.43 -28.33
C GLU A 65 -7.41 2.28 -28.64
N ARG A 66 -6.15 2.60 -28.92
CA ARG A 66 -5.10 1.60 -29.13
C ARG A 66 -4.80 0.78 -27.87
N GLU A 67 -4.67 1.46 -26.72
CA GLU A 67 -4.45 0.79 -25.43
C GLU A 67 -5.62 -0.13 -25.07
N LEU A 68 -6.86 0.32 -25.29
CA LEU A 68 -8.07 -0.48 -25.12
C LEU A 68 -8.12 -1.69 -26.04
N ARG A 69 -7.74 -1.53 -27.31
CA ARG A 69 -7.71 -2.63 -28.26
C ARG A 69 -6.70 -3.70 -27.83
N GLN A 70 -5.50 -3.28 -27.40
CA GLN A 70 -4.51 -4.19 -26.84
C GLN A 70 -5.06 -4.89 -25.59
N LEU A 71 -5.64 -4.15 -24.65
CA LEU A 71 -6.25 -4.73 -23.44
C LEU A 71 -7.34 -5.74 -23.80
N SER A 72 -8.21 -5.42 -24.77
CA SER A 72 -9.27 -6.31 -25.25
C SER A 72 -8.69 -7.60 -25.83
N GLU A 73 -7.73 -7.51 -26.75
CA GLU A 73 -7.05 -8.67 -27.37
C GLU A 73 -6.36 -9.55 -26.30
N HIS A 74 -5.70 -8.93 -25.31
CA HIS A 74 -5.09 -9.66 -24.19
C HIS A 74 -6.12 -10.31 -23.26
N ALA A 75 -7.31 -9.70 -23.07
CA ALA A 75 -8.42 -10.30 -22.37
C ALA A 75 -8.88 -11.58 -23.07
N GLU A 76 -9.04 -11.54 -24.39
CA GLU A 76 -9.51 -12.70 -25.17
C GLU A 76 -8.55 -13.87 -25.05
N GLN A 77 -7.25 -13.63 -25.23
CA GLN A 77 -6.23 -14.66 -25.08
C GLN A 77 -6.18 -15.21 -23.66
N PHE A 78 -6.36 -14.36 -22.64
CA PHE A 78 -6.38 -14.78 -21.26
C PHE A 78 -7.60 -15.63 -20.92
N ILE A 79 -8.78 -15.21 -21.38
CA ILE A 79 -10.03 -15.97 -21.21
C ILE A 79 -9.88 -17.35 -21.85
N GLU A 80 -9.34 -17.42 -23.07
CA GLU A 80 -9.10 -18.69 -23.76
C GLU A 80 -8.07 -19.57 -23.03
N MET A 81 -7.02 -18.97 -22.46
CA MET A 81 -6.03 -19.66 -21.64
C MET A 81 -6.65 -20.21 -20.34
N VAL A 82 -7.46 -19.41 -19.64
CA VAL A 82 -8.16 -19.81 -18.41
C VAL A 82 -9.18 -20.93 -18.66
N GLU A 83 -9.83 -20.92 -19.82
CA GLU A 83 -10.72 -22.00 -20.24
C GLU A 83 -9.97 -23.31 -20.55
N ARG A 84 -8.69 -23.23 -20.95
CA ARG A 84 -7.84 -24.39 -21.27
C ARG A 84 -7.05 -24.91 -20.07
N GLU A 85 -6.62 -24.04 -19.15
CA GLU A 85 -5.82 -24.37 -17.98
C GLU A 85 -6.67 -24.48 -16.72
N MET A 86 -6.37 -25.46 -15.86
CA MET A 86 -7.02 -25.68 -14.55
C MET A 86 -6.57 -24.62 -13.53
N LEU A 87 -6.94 -23.35 -13.75
CA LEU A 87 -6.89 -22.30 -12.72
C LEU A 87 -7.90 -22.59 -11.61
N GLU A 88 -7.77 -21.93 -10.45
CA GLU A 88 -8.72 -22.06 -9.34
C GLU A 88 -10.18 -21.94 -9.82
N ASP A 89 -11.05 -22.84 -9.34
CA ASP A 89 -12.46 -22.98 -9.75
C ASP A 89 -13.23 -21.65 -9.76
N THR A 90 -12.87 -20.73 -8.87
CA THR A 90 -13.49 -19.41 -8.71
C THR A 90 -13.08 -18.39 -9.78
N VAL A 91 -11.81 -18.39 -10.24
CA VAL A 91 -11.36 -17.53 -11.34
C VAL A 91 -11.99 -18.00 -12.65
N GLN A 92 -12.02 -19.31 -12.88
CA GLN A 92 -12.65 -19.91 -14.05
C GLN A 92 -14.14 -19.57 -14.13
N TRP A 93 -14.86 -19.69 -13.02
CA TRP A 93 -16.27 -19.31 -12.95
C TRP A 93 -16.48 -17.86 -13.37
N TRP A 94 -15.66 -16.93 -12.88
CA TRP A 94 -15.77 -15.51 -13.21
C TRP A 94 -15.52 -15.23 -14.69
N VAL A 95 -14.48 -15.85 -15.25
CA VAL A 95 -14.15 -15.77 -16.68
C VAL A 95 -15.32 -16.27 -17.54
N GLN A 96 -15.94 -17.41 -17.16
CA GLN A 96 -17.11 -17.93 -17.86
C GLN A 96 -18.32 -16.99 -17.78
N GLN A 97 -18.56 -16.33 -16.63
CA GLN A 97 -19.62 -15.32 -16.54
C GLN A 97 -19.37 -14.14 -17.47
N ALA A 98 -18.14 -13.63 -17.51
CA ALA A 98 -17.76 -12.53 -18.41
C ALA A 98 -17.84 -12.94 -19.90
N ALA A 99 -17.56 -14.21 -20.22
CA ALA A 99 -17.65 -14.73 -21.58
C ALA A 99 -19.10 -14.87 -22.08
N ARG A 100 -20.07 -15.14 -21.18
CA ARG A 100 -21.50 -15.25 -21.50
C ARG A 100 -22.16 -13.92 -21.83
N ALA A 101 -21.58 -12.80 -21.39
CA ALA A 101 -22.14 -11.49 -21.67
C ALA A 101 -22.06 -11.15 -23.17
N PRO A 102 -23.15 -10.69 -23.80
CA PRO A 102 -23.15 -10.33 -25.22
C PRO A 102 -22.28 -9.10 -25.46
N ARG A 103 -21.55 -9.09 -26.58
CA ARG A 103 -20.82 -7.91 -27.02
C ARG A 103 -21.80 -6.85 -27.51
N LEU A 104 -21.54 -5.60 -27.14
CA LEU A 104 -22.32 -4.47 -27.64
C LEU A 104 -21.67 -3.91 -28.89
N THR A 105 -22.52 -3.55 -29.85
CA THR A 105 -22.14 -2.65 -30.95
C THR A 105 -22.01 -1.21 -30.45
N PRO A 106 -21.26 -0.33 -31.13
CA PRO A 106 -21.14 1.08 -30.73
C PRO A 106 -22.50 1.77 -30.56
N GLU A 107 -23.47 1.46 -31.42
CA GLU A 107 -24.82 2.03 -31.36
C GLU A 107 -25.59 1.54 -30.12
N GLN A 108 -25.45 0.26 -29.78
CA GLN A 108 -26.05 -0.31 -28.57
C GLN A 108 -25.39 0.24 -27.29
N GLU A 109 -24.08 0.45 -27.32
CA GLU A 109 -23.32 1.05 -26.22
C GLU A 109 -23.85 2.46 -25.91
N VAL A 110 -24.03 3.29 -26.94
CA VAL A 110 -24.59 4.65 -26.81
C VAL A 110 -26.02 4.62 -26.28
N GLU A 111 -26.89 3.74 -26.82
CA GLU A 111 -28.29 3.69 -26.39
C GLU A 111 -28.45 3.18 -24.96
N LEU A 112 -27.70 2.14 -24.57
CA LEU A 112 -27.70 1.64 -23.19
C LEU A 112 -27.15 2.70 -22.23
N ALA A 113 -26.10 3.41 -22.63
CA ALA A 113 -25.52 4.45 -21.81
C ALA A 113 -26.46 5.66 -21.65
N ARG A 114 -27.20 6.04 -22.71
CA ARG A 114 -28.24 7.09 -22.64
C ARG A 114 -29.34 6.71 -21.65
N ARG A 115 -29.85 5.48 -21.76
CA ARG A 115 -30.88 4.97 -20.83
C ARG A 115 -30.36 4.84 -19.40
N ALA A 116 -29.12 4.41 -19.22
CA ALA A 116 -28.48 4.34 -17.91
C ALA A 116 -28.36 5.73 -17.25
N ALA A 117 -28.00 6.76 -18.03
CA ALA A 117 -27.97 8.16 -17.57
C ALA A 117 -29.36 8.70 -17.20
N GLU A 118 -30.42 8.20 -17.83
CA GLU A 118 -31.82 8.49 -17.49
C GLU A 118 -32.33 7.73 -16.25
N GLY A 119 -31.50 6.89 -15.64
CA GLY A 119 -31.82 6.13 -14.42
C GLY A 119 -32.35 4.72 -14.66
N ASP A 120 -32.24 4.18 -15.88
CA ASP A 120 -32.61 2.80 -16.19
C ASP A 120 -31.56 1.82 -15.63
N GLU A 121 -31.89 1.20 -14.50
CA GLU A 121 -31.02 0.23 -13.82
C GLU A 121 -30.69 -0.98 -14.72
N ARG A 122 -31.65 -1.45 -15.53
CA ARG A 122 -31.43 -2.62 -16.40
C ARG A 122 -30.47 -2.29 -17.52
N ALA A 123 -30.55 -1.08 -18.07
CA ALA A 123 -29.60 -0.61 -19.07
C ALA A 123 -28.19 -0.49 -18.48
N ARG A 124 -28.09 0.01 -17.24
CA ARG A 124 -26.81 0.09 -16.51
C ARG A 124 -26.21 -1.29 -16.24
N GLU A 125 -27.01 -2.25 -15.77
CA GLU A 125 -26.58 -3.63 -15.56
C GLU A 125 -26.07 -4.26 -16.86
N GLN A 126 -26.79 -4.08 -17.97
CA GLN A 126 -26.36 -4.59 -19.28
C GLN A 126 -25.06 -3.96 -19.76
N LEU A 127 -24.90 -2.64 -19.57
CA LEU A 127 -23.66 -1.93 -19.91
C LEU A 127 -22.47 -2.44 -19.09
N VAL A 128 -22.66 -2.68 -17.78
CA VAL A 128 -21.62 -3.25 -16.91
C VAL A 128 -21.29 -4.69 -17.33
N GLN A 129 -22.30 -5.54 -17.54
CA GLN A 129 -22.11 -6.95 -17.93
C GLN A 129 -21.32 -7.09 -19.24
N ALA A 130 -21.64 -6.27 -20.24
CA ALA A 130 -20.94 -6.27 -21.53
C ALA A 130 -19.44 -5.92 -21.42
N ASN A 131 -19.05 -5.21 -20.36
CA ASN A 131 -17.69 -4.71 -20.15
C ASN A 131 -16.90 -5.48 -19.08
N LEU A 132 -17.40 -6.60 -18.55
CA LEU A 132 -16.68 -7.42 -17.56
C LEU A 132 -15.32 -7.93 -18.09
N ARG A 133 -15.23 -8.22 -19.39
CA ARG A 133 -13.99 -8.69 -20.04
C ARG A 133 -12.88 -7.62 -19.97
N LEU A 134 -13.24 -6.35 -20.09
CA LEU A 134 -12.30 -5.23 -19.96
C LEU A 134 -11.70 -5.19 -18.55
N VAL A 135 -12.50 -5.44 -17.52
CA VAL A 135 -12.02 -5.50 -16.14
C VAL A 135 -10.99 -6.61 -15.96
N ILE A 136 -11.26 -7.81 -16.50
CA ILE A 136 -10.33 -8.95 -16.42
C ILE A 136 -9.00 -8.63 -17.10
N ALA A 137 -9.04 -8.01 -18.29
CA ALA A 137 -7.83 -7.56 -19.00
C ALA A 137 -7.00 -6.60 -18.16
N ILE A 138 -7.63 -5.57 -17.59
CA ILE A 138 -6.93 -4.58 -16.78
C ILE A 138 -6.37 -5.23 -15.51
N ALA A 139 -7.17 -6.05 -14.81
CA ALA A 139 -6.78 -6.72 -13.58
C ALA A 139 -5.56 -7.64 -13.76
N LYS A 140 -5.42 -8.29 -14.92
CA LYS A 140 -4.27 -9.15 -15.24
C LYS A 140 -2.92 -8.44 -15.07
N HIS A 141 -2.83 -7.16 -15.43
CA HIS A 141 -1.59 -6.37 -15.28
C HIS A 141 -1.19 -6.08 -13.83
N TYR A 142 -2.12 -6.27 -12.89
CA TYR A 142 -1.92 -6.04 -11.46
C TYR A 142 -1.72 -7.34 -10.66
N THR A 143 -1.74 -8.50 -11.33
CA THR A 143 -1.45 -9.80 -10.69
C THR A 143 -0.06 -9.83 -10.05
N GLY A 144 0.08 -10.63 -8.99
CA GLY A 144 1.35 -10.77 -8.26
C GLY A 144 1.76 -9.58 -7.38
N ARG A 145 0.89 -8.56 -7.22
CA ARG A 145 1.17 -7.36 -6.41
C ARG A 145 0.61 -7.40 -4.98
N GLY A 146 0.18 -8.57 -4.51
CA GLY A 146 -0.25 -8.83 -3.12
C GLY A 146 -1.75 -9.08 -2.92
N LEU A 147 -2.58 -8.86 -3.94
CA LEU A 147 -3.98 -9.29 -3.94
C LEU A 147 -4.20 -10.46 -4.89
N SER A 148 -5.20 -11.30 -4.60
CA SER A 148 -5.60 -12.40 -5.49
C SER A 148 -6.21 -11.86 -6.78
N MET A 149 -6.23 -12.66 -7.85
CA MET A 149 -6.84 -12.24 -9.12
C MET A 149 -8.34 -11.92 -8.95
N ILE A 150 -9.04 -12.67 -8.10
CA ILE A 150 -10.46 -12.45 -7.82
C ILE A 150 -10.66 -11.09 -7.15
N ASP A 151 -9.86 -10.76 -6.15
CA ASP A 151 -9.98 -9.47 -5.46
C ASP A 151 -9.71 -8.30 -6.42
N LEU A 152 -8.72 -8.43 -7.31
CA LEU A 152 -8.44 -7.44 -8.35
C LEU A 152 -9.62 -7.28 -9.32
N ILE A 153 -10.23 -8.38 -9.76
CA ILE A 153 -11.43 -8.35 -10.62
C ILE A 153 -12.59 -7.68 -9.88
N GLN A 154 -12.82 -8.02 -8.61
CA GLN A 154 -13.93 -7.47 -7.83
C GLN A 154 -13.78 -5.96 -7.61
N GLU A 155 -12.58 -5.50 -7.25
CA GLU A 155 -12.30 -4.07 -7.09
C GLU A 155 -12.40 -3.32 -8.43
N GLY A 156 -11.96 -3.95 -9.52
CA GLY A 156 -12.16 -3.44 -10.86
C GLY A 156 -13.63 -3.32 -11.25
N ASN A 157 -14.46 -4.31 -10.89
CA ASN A 157 -15.92 -4.29 -11.12
C ASN A 157 -16.60 -3.17 -10.34
N LEU A 158 -16.16 -2.89 -9.10
CA LEU A 158 -16.62 -1.72 -8.34
C LEU A 158 -16.27 -0.41 -9.07
N GLY A 159 -15.07 -0.33 -9.67
CA GLY A 159 -14.67 0.79 -10.53
C GLY A 159 -15.55 0.92 -11.78
N LEU A 160 -15.80 -0.18 -12.48
CA LEU A 160 -16.65 -0.22 -13.67
C LEU A 160 -18.09 0.22 -13.37
N MET A 161 -18.68 -0.24 -12.26
CA MET A 161 -20.02 0.20 -11.84
C MET A 161 -20.06 1.71 -11.56
N ARG A 162 -19.02 2.28 -10.92
CA ARG A 162 -18.91 3.72 -10.73
C ARG A 162 -18.77 4.49 -12.04
N ALA A 163 -18.07 3.92 -13.02
CA ALA A 163 -17.99 4.49 -14.36
C ALA A 163 -19.36 4.50 -15.03
N ALA A 164 -20.11 3.40 -14.97
CA ALA A 164 -21.45 3.31 -15.56
C ALA A 164 -22.46 4.30 -14.93
N ILE A 165 -22.28 4.67 -13.66
CA ILE A 165 -23.11 5.68 -12.99
C ILE A 165 -22.80 7.10 -13.48
N GLN A 166 -21.54 7.42 -13.75
CA GLN A 166 -21.07 8.78 -14.02
C GLN A 166 -20.82 9.07 -15.50
N PHE A 167 -20.94 8.04 -16.36
CA PHE A 167 -20.65 8.18 -17.78
C PHE A 167 -21.69 9.05 -18.47
N ASP A 168 -21.20 9.97 -19.30
CA ASP A 168 -22.00 10.89 -20.10
C ASP A 168 -21.78 10.61 -21.59
N PRO A 169 -22.77 9.99 -22.28
CA PRO A 169 -22.68 9.66 -23.71
C PRO A 169 -22.58 10.89 -24.61
N GLN A 170 -23.00 12.08 -24.15
CA GLN A 170 -23.02 13.28 -24.99
C GLN A 170 -21.61 13.84 -25.23
N ARG A 171 -20.61 13.40 -24.46
CA ARG A 171 -19.22 13.81 -24.59
C ARG A 171 -18.48 13.16 -25.77
N GLY A 172 -19.10 12.23 -26.50
CA GLY A 172 -18.52 11.61 -27.70
C GLY A 172 -17.49 10.50 -27.45
N ASN A 173 -17.01 10.34 -26.22
CA ASN A 173 -16.03 9.31 -25.86
C ASN A 173 -16.66 7.93 -25.72
N ARG A 174 -15.93 6.88 -26.11
CA ARG A 174 -16.32 5.47 -25.85
C ARG A 174 -16.41 5.19 -24.36
N PHE A 175 -17.34 4.35 -23.94
CA PHE A 175 -17.49 3.98 -22.53
C PHE A 175 -16.27 3.23 -22.01
N SER A 176 -15.66 2.38 -22.84
CA SER A 176 -14.45 1.62 -22.52
C SER A 176 -13.28 2.54 -22.13
N THR A 177 -13.07 3.64 -22.86
CA THR A 177 -12.07 4.70 -22.59
C THR A 177 -12.27 5.26 -21.20
N TYR A 178 -13.49 5.69 -20.90
CA TYR A 178 -13.84 6.27 -19.61
C TYR A 178 -13.73 5.25 -18.46
N ALA A 179 -14.28 4.04 -18.65
CA ALA A 179 -14.31 2.98 -17.65
C ALA A 179 -12.91 2.52 -17.25
N THR A 180 -11.98 2.47 -18.20
CA THR A 180 -10.59 2.05 -17.96
C THR A 180 -9.91 2.87 -16.87
N TRP A 181 -10.12 4.19 -16.85
CA TRP A 181 -9.59 5.06 -15.79
C TRP A 181 -10.13 4.67 -14.41
N TRP A 182 -11.45 4.49 -14.29
CA TRP A 182 -12.11 4.12 -13.03
C TRP A 182 -11.71 2.73 -12.54
N ILE A 183 -11.53 1.77 -13.46
CA ILE A 183 -11.08 0.41 -13.15
C ILE A 183 -9.64 0.46 -12.61
N ARG A 184 -8.69 1.12 -13.31
CA ARG A 184 -7.31 1.25 -12.84
C ARG A 184 -7.22 1.95 -11.49
N GLN A 185 -8.01 3.01 -11.29
CA GLN A 185 -8.04 3.76 -10.04
C GLN A 185 -8.57 2.92 -8.88
N ALA A 186 -9.65 2.14 -9.10
CA ALA A 186 -10.21 1.26 -8.09
C ALA A 186 -9.21 0.17 -7.68
N ILE A 187 -8.65 -0.54 -8.66
CA ILE A 187 -7.63 -1.60 -8.42
C ILE A 187 -6.40 -1.03 -7.73
N SER A 188 -5.88 0.10 -8.20
CA SER A 188 -4.69 0.74 -7.61
C SER A 188 -4.94 1.22 -6.17
N ARG A 189 -6.17 1.69 -5.88
CA ARG A 189 -6.55 2.06 -4.52
C ARG A 189 -6.64 0.83 -3.62
N ALA A 190 -7.30 -0.24 -4.08
CA ALA A 190 -7.41 -1.48 -3.33
C ALA A 190 -6.04 -2.08 -3.02
N LEU A 191 -5.13 -2.11 -3.99
CA LEU A 191 -3.75 -2.55 -3.75
C LEU A 191 -3.05 -1.71 -2.67
N ARG A 192 -3.21 -0.39 -2.66
CA ARG A 192 -2.61 0.45 -1.62
C ARG A 192 -3.22 0.23 -0.24
N GLU A 193 -4.50 -0.09 -0.16
CA GLU A 193 -5.23 -0.23 1.09
C GLU A 193 -5.17 -1.65 1.67
N GLN A 194 -5.07 -2.67 0.83
CA GLN A 194 -5.30 -4.07 1.20
C GLN A 194 -4.13 -5.01 0.86
N ALA A 195 -3.21 -4.66 -0.05
CA ALA A 195 -2.17 -5.60 -0.50
C ALA A 195 -1.05 -5.88 0.53
N SER A 196 -1.04 -5.13 1.64
CA SER A 196 -0.04 -5.29 2.70
C SER A 196 -0.72 -5.63 4.02
N LEU A 197 -0.20 -6.64 4.72
CA LEU A 197 -0.65 -7.02 6.06
C LEU A 197 -0.49 -5.86 7.06
N ILE A 198 0.58 -5.08 6.91
CA ILE A 198 0.80 -3.85 7.68
C ILE A 198 0.48 -2.67 6.78
N ARG A 199 -0.57 -1.92 7.12
CA ARG A 199 -1.05 -0.80 6.33
C ARG A 199 -0.09 0.38 6.43
N VAL A 200 0.40 0.84 5.27
CA VAL A 200 1.22 2.05 5.17
C VAL A 200 0.34 3.25 4.77
N PRO A 201 0.41 4.40 5.46
CA PRO A 201 -0.35 5.59 5.08
C PRO A 201 -0.08 6.07 3.65
N GLN A 202 -1.10 6.63 2.98
CA GLN A 202 -1.00 7.05 1.57
C GLN A 202 0.13 8.05 1.31
N HIS A 203 0.32 9.02 2.18
CA HIS A 203 1.36 10.05 2.01
C HIS A 203 2.79 9.47 2.06
N MET A 204 2.98 8.30 2.69
CA MET A 204 4.27 7.62 2.75
C MET A 204 4.55 6.72 1.54
N SER A 205 3.52 6.34 0.76
CA SER A 205 3.67 5.41 -0.37
C SER A 205 4.65 5.90 -1.44
N LYS A 206 4.64 7.19 -1.77
CA LYS A 206 5.58 7.81 -2.72
C LYS A 206 7.01 7.74 -2.21
N THR A 207 7.23 8.11 -0.95
CA THR A 207 8.54 8.07 -0.29
C THR A 207 9.06 6.63 -0.21
N LEU A 208 8.18 5.68 0.09
CA LEU A 208 8.50 4.24 0.13
C LEU A 208 8.93 3.73 -1.25
N GLN A 209 8.20 4.09 -2.31
CA GLN A 209 8.52 3.70 -3.68
C GLN A 209 9.84 4.32 -4.14
N GLN A 210 10.08 5.59 -3.82
CA GLN A 210 11.34 6.27 -4.10
C GLN A 210 12.52 5.59 -3.40
N VAL A 211 12.39 5.27 -2.11
CA VAL A 211 13.42 4.53 -1.35
C VAL A 211 13.66 3.15 -1.95
N ARG A 212 12.61 2.41 -2.34
CA ARG A 212 12.74 1.11 -3.04
C ARG A 212 13.49 1.23 -4.37
N GLN A 213 13.14 2.21 -5.20
CA GLN A 213 13.79 2.43 -6.50
C GLN A 213 15.26 2.80 -6.32
N ILE A 214 15.56 3.72 -5.39
CA ILE A 214 16.93 4.14 -5.07
C ILE A 214 17.75 2.96 -4.54
N ALA A 215 17.18 2.15 -3.64
CA ALA A 215 17.86 0.98 -3.10
C ALA A 215 18.18 -0.04 -4.21
N ALA A 216 17.24 -0.28 -5.14
CA ALA A 216 17.46 -1.17 -6.28
C ALA A 216 18.55 -0.65 -7.24
N LEU A 217 18.53 0.65 -7.55
CA LEU A 217 19.56 1.30 -8.38
C LEU A 217 20.94 1.22 -7.71
N LEU A 218 21.03 1.55 -6.42
CA LEU A 218 22.27 1.44 -5.64
C LEU A 218 22.78 -0.01 -5.59
N GLN A 219 21.89 -0.98 -5.43
CA GLN A 219 22.26 -2.40 -5.41
C GLN A 219 22.87 -2.82 -6.75
N GLN A 220 22.30 -2.35 -7.86
CA GLN A 220 22.82 -2.61 -9.20
C GLN A 220 24.18 -1.94 -9.43
N GLU A 221 24.36 -0.69 -8.99
CA GLU A 221 25.62 0.05 -9.15
C GLU A 221 26.75 -0.50 -8.25
N LEU A 222 26.45 -0.88 -7.01
CA LEU A 222 27.44 -1.31 -6.02
C LEU A 222 27.74 -2.82 -6.08
N GLY A 223 26.86 -3.62 -6.71
CA GLY A 223 26.95 -5.08 -6.73
C GLY A 223 26.78 -5.73 -5.34
N ARG A 224 26.28 -4.98 -4.36
CA ARG A 224 25.99 -5.43 -2.98
C ARG A 224 24.76 -4.71 -2.44
N GLU A 225 24.18 -5.21 -1.35
CA GLU A 225 23.10 -4.48 -0.67
C GLU A 225 23.59 -3.10 -0.17
N PRO A 226 22.82 -2.02 -0.43
CA PRO A 226 23.20 -0.69 -0.01
C PRO A 226 22.94 -0.48 1.48
N THR A 227 23.81 0.32 2.11
CA THR A 227 23.65 0.70 3.51
C THR A 227 22.56 1.76 3.68
N VAL A 228 21.96 1.83 4.88
CA VAL A 228 20.94 2.84 5.21
C VAL A 228 21.43 4.27 4.95
N HIS A 229 22.70 4.55 5.23
CA HIS A 229 23.30 5.87 5.00
C HIS A 229 23.47 6.19 3.51
N GLU A 230 23.84 5.22 2.67
CA GLU A 230 23.97 5.40 1.22
C GLU A 230 22.60 5.70 0.57
N VAL A 231 21.57 4.97 0.99
CA VAL A 231 20.18 5.19 0.55
C VAL A 231 19.67 6.56 1.02
N ALA A 232 19.92 6.92 2.29
CA ALA A 232 19.53 8.21 2.85
C ALA A 232 20.16 9.40 2.13
N HIS A 233 21.46 9.32 1.81
CA HIS A 233 22.16 10.38 1.08
C HIS A 233 21.57 10.59 -0.33
N ARG A 234 21.31 9.50 -1.06
CA ARG A 234 20.71 9.58 -2.41
C ARG A 234 19.25 10.05 -2.36
N ALA A 235 18.47 9.55 -1.39
CA ALA A 235 17.07 9.90 -1.21
C ALA A 235 16.85 11.30 -0.62
N LYS A 236 17.91 11.95 -0.11
CA LYS A 236 17.85 13.23 0.62
C LYS A 236 16.93 13.15 1.86
N LEU A 237 16.97 12.03 2.56
CA LEU A 237 16.20 11.75 3.77
C LEU A 237 17.15 11.53 4.97
N SER A 238 16.64 11.60 6.20
CA SER A 238 17.45 11.24 7.36
C SER A 238 17.68 9.72 7.41
N PRO A 239 18.83 9.25 7.96
CA PRO A 239 19.08 7.81 8.15
C PRO A 239 17.99 7.14 9.01
N GLU A 240 17.43 7.85 9.99
CA GLU A 240 16.32 7.37 10.82
C GLU A 240 15.05 7.14 10.01
N GLN A 241 14.68 8.11 9.17
CA GLN A 241 13.51 7.99 8.28
C GLN A 241 13.66 6.82 7.30
N VAL A 242 14.86 6.65 6.70
CA VAL A 242 15.11 5.52 5.81
C VAL A 242 15.06 4.20 6.56
N ARG A 243 15.57 4.13 7.80
CA ARG A 243 15.46 2.93 8.63
C ARG A 243 14.01 2.54 8.88
N GLU A 244 13.18 3.50 9.28
CA GLU A 244 11.74 3.27 9.47
C GLU A 244 11.05 2.80 8.18
N LEU A 245 11.35 3.45 7.04
CA LEU A 245 10.79 3.08 5.74
C LEU A 245 11.25 1.68 5.29
N MET A 246 12.51 1.31 5.53
CA MET A 246 13.04 -0.01 5.22
C MET A 246 12.39 -1.10 6.09
N HIS A 247 12.12 -0.83 7.36
CA HIS A 247 11.32 -1.73 8.21
C HIS A 247 9.88 -1.86 7.70
N ALA A 248 9.26 -0.76 7.28
CA ALA A 248 7.92 -0.80 6.69
C ALA A 248 7.85 -1.54 5.34
N ILE A 249 8.99 -1.65 4.63
CA ILE A 249 9.13 -2.41 3.38
C ILE A 249 9.25 -3.92 3.62
N ALA A 250 9.77 -4.32 4.79
CA ALA A 250 10.06 -5.72 5.10
C ALA A 250 8.78 -6.55 5.05
N LYS A 251 8.80 -7.65 4.29
CA LYS A 251 7.67 -8.58 4.24
C LYS A 251 7.62 -9.34 5.57
N PRO A 252 6.46 -9.39 6.25
CA PRO A 252 6.32 -10.22 7.44
C PRO A 252 6.55 -11.69 7.09
N ILE A 253 7.16 -12.42 8.00
CA ILE A 253 7.43 -13.85 7.88
C ILE A 253 6.40 -14.58 8.75
N SER A 254 5.94 -15.74 8.29
CA SER A 254 5.02 -16.56 9.08
C SER A 254 5.71 -17.11 10.33
N LEU A 255 5.03 -17.05 11.48
CA LEU A 255 5.49 -17.73 12.69
C LEU A 255 5.43 -19.25 12.55
N ASP A 256 4.59 -19.76 11.65
CA ASP A 256 4.50 -21.19 11.34
C ASP A 256 5.58 -21.65 10.34
N MET A 257 6.51 -20.78 9.98
CA MET A 257 7.62 -21.17 9.10
C MET A 257 8.47 -22.24 9.79
N PRO A 258 8.63 -23.44 9.20
CA PRO A 258 9.46 -24.48 9.80
C PRO A 258 10.92 -24.05 9.79
N ILE A 259 11.62 -24.26 10.91
CA ILE A 259 13.05 -23.94 11.04
C ILE A 259 13.90 -25.20 10.86
N SER A 260 13.38 -26.36 11.27
CA SER A 260 14.04 -27.66 11.11
C SER A 260 13.05 -28.70 10.57
N ASP A 261 13.51 -29.48 9.59
CA ASP A 261 12.74 -30.60 9.02
C ASP A 261 12.66 -31.81 9.94
N SER A 262 13.52 -31.90 10.98
CA SER A 262 13.65 -33.09 11.82
C SER A 262 12.63 -33.15 12.96
N ASP A 263 12.33 -32.00 13.56
CA ASP A 263 11.64 -31.93 14.85
C ASP A 263 10.28 -31.20 14.74
N GLY A 264 9.94 -30.72 13.54
CA GLY A 264 8.71 -29.97 13.28
C GLY A 264 8.66 -28.60 13.96
N SER A 265 9.80 -28.08 14.42
CA SER A 265 9.89 -26.80 15.12
C SER A 265 9.62 -25.64 14.16
N VAL A 266 8.79 -24.70 14.61
CA VAL A 266 8.40 -23.51 13.84
C VAL A 266 9.01 -22.24 14.45
N LEU A 267 9.08 -21.18 13.65
CA LEU A 267 9.62 -19.88 14.08
C LEU A 267 8.98 -19.34 15.35
N GLY A 268 7.68 -19.55 15.52
CA GLY A 268 6.94 -19.17 16.72
C GLY A 268 7.47 -19.81 18.01
N ASP A 269 8.00 -21.03 17.95
CA ASP A 269 8.48 -21.75 19.14
C ASP A 269 9.74 -21.13 19.75
N ILE A 270 10.51 -20.39 18.95
CA ILE A 270 11.74 -19.72 19.39
C ILE A 270 11.44 -18.34 20.00
N ILE A 271 10.35 -17.71 19.60
CA ILE A 271 10.01 -16.37 20.05
C ILE A 271 9.38 -16.46 21.45
N ALA A 272 10.21 -16.23 22.47
CA ALA A 272 9.75 -16.13 23.84
C ALA A 272 8.74 -14.98 23.99
N ALA A 273 7.64 -15.23 24.70
CA ALA A 273 6.72 -14.17 25.07
C ALA A 273 7.42 -13.20 26.04
N GLU A 274 7.37 -11.89 25.74
CA GLU A 274 7.77 -10.83 26.67
C GLU A 274 6.73 -10.63 27.79
N THR A 275 6.16 -11.70 28.33
CA THR A 275 5.14 -11.62 29.37
C THR A 275 5.73 -11.91 30.74
N GLU A 276 5.45 -10.96 31.65
CA GLU A 276 5.81 -10.91 33.07
C GLU A 276 7.29 -11.09 33.32
N SER A 277 7.94 -9.96 33.54
CA SER A 277 9.30 -9.99 34.03
C SER A 277 9.39 -10.88 35.26
N GLU A 278 10.34 -11.81 35.25
CA GLU A 278 10.68 -12.68 36.39
C GLU A 278 10.85 -11.89 37.71
N TRP A 279 11.02 -10.57 37.64
CA TRP A 279 11.03 -9.63 38.77
C TRP A 279 9.77 -9.63 39.64
N GLU A 280 8.57 -9.95 39.13
CA GLU A 280 7.36 -9.97 39.99
C GLU A 280 7.39 -11.11 41.01
N HIS A 281 8.12 -12.20 40.71
CA HIS A 281 8.32 -13.32 41.62
C HIS A 281 9.65 -13.24 42.39
N ALA A 282 10.53 -12.29 42.06
CA ALA A 282 11.88 -12.20 42.63
C ALA A 282 11.99 -11.35 43.90
N VAL A 283 11.01 -10.48 44.20
CA VAL A 283 11.08 -9.59 45.37
C VAL A 283 10.30 -10.16 46.54
N ASP A 284 11.01 -10.73 47.50
CA ASP A 284 10.45 -11.11 48.80
C ASP A 284 10.17 -9.86 49.65
N TRP A 285 9.00 -9.27 49.40
CA TRP A 285 8.50 -8.12 50.15
C TRP A 285 8.36 -8.40 51.65
N GLU A 286 8.13 -9.65 52.04
CA GLU A 286 7.93 -10.04 53.43
C GLU A 286 9.26 -9.99 54.21
N SER A 287 10.34 -10.47 53.60
CA SER A 287 11.71 -10.33 54.13
C SER A 287 12.16 -8.86 54.22
N LEU A 288 11.90 -8.05 53.18
CA LEU A 288 12.26 -6.62 53.19
C LEU A 288 11.47 -5.82 54.24
N MET A 289 10.23 -6.20 54.51
CA MET A 289 9.39 -5.55 55.52
C MET A 289 9.62 -6.07 56.95
N ALA A 290 10.40 -7.15 57.16
CA ALA A 290 10.58 -7.75 58.47
C ALA A 290 11.18 -6.78 59.52
N ARG A 291 12.04 -5.85 59.08
CA ARG A 291 12.70 -4.84 59.95
C ARG A 291 11.86 -3.59 60.21
N LEU A 292 10.72 -3.45 59.54
CA LEU A 292 9.81 -2.32 59.71
C LEU A 292 8.92 -2.52 60.94
N ASN A 293 8.58 -1.42 61.61
CA ASN A 293 7.54 -1.48 62.65
C ASN A 293 6.14 -1.56 62.02
N GLU A 294 5.13 -1.96 62.80
CA GLU A 294 3.75 -2.14 62.28
C GLU A 294 3.14 -0.88 61.65
N ARG A 295 3.55 0.31 62.13
CA ARG A 295 3.11 1.58 61.54
C ARG A 295 3.77 1.88 60.20
N GLU A 296 5.05 1.56 60.06
CA GLU A 296 5.82 1.68 58.81
C GLU A 296 5.29 0.68 57.76
N LYS A 297 5.05 -0.58 58.15
CA LYS A 297 4.44 -1.60 57.28
C LYS A 297 3.07 -1.16 56.77
N ALA A 298 2.22 -0.62 57.65
CA ALA A 298 0.89 -0.14 57.27
C ALA A 298 0.95 1.02 56.27
N VAL A 299 1.89 1.97 56.45
CA VAL A 299 2.09 3.08 55.51
C VAL A 299 2.52 2.56 54.14
N ILE A 300 3.51 1.66 54.07
CA ILE A 300 4.01 1.11 52.80
C ILE A 300 2.93 0.28 52.09
N ARG A 301 2.20 -0.57 52.82
CA ARG A 301 1.11 -1.39 52.25
C ARG A 301 0.00 -0.54 51.63
N LEU A 302 -0.45 0.52 52.31
CA LEU A 302 -1.51 1.40 51.81
C LEU A 302 -1.02 2.34 50.70
N ARG A 303 0.23 2.80 50.78
CA ARG A 303 0.80 3.75 49.81
C ARG A 303 1.05 3.10 48.45
N TYR A 304 1.54 1.86 48.46
CA TYR A 304 1.92 1.11 47.26
C TYR A 304 0.92 0.02 46.87
N GLY A 305 -0.16 -0.15 47.63
CA GLY A 305 -1.22 -1.11 47.31
C GLY A 305 -0.85 -2.58 47.52
N LEU A 306 0.18 -2.87 48.32
CA LEU A 306 0.70 -4.23 48.56
C LEU A 306 -0.28 -5.15 49.33
N ALA A 307 -1.42 -4.63 49.78
CA ALA A 307 -2.47 -5.38 50.47
C ALA A 307 -3.70 -5.68 49.57
N GLY A 308 -3.58 -5.50 48.25
CA GLY A 308 -4.68 -5.73 47.31
C GLY A 308 -5.66 -4.56 47.17
N GLU A 309 -5.35 -3.40 47.76
CA GLU A 309 -6.09 -2.15 47.57
C GLU A 309 -5.31 -1.22 46.62
N PRO A 310 -5.98 -0.33 45.86
CA PRO A 310 -5.28 0.65 45.01
C PRO A 310 -4.38 1.58 45.83
N PRO A 311 -3.24 2.05 45.26
CA PRO A 311 -2.28 2.89 45.97
C PRO A 311 -2.91 4.21 46.40
N MET A 312 -2.76 4.55 47.68
CA MET A 312 -3.37 5.73 48.30
C MET A 312 -2.38 6.91 48.39
N THR A 313 -2.88 8.14 48.35
CA THR A 313 -2.08 9.36 48.59
C THR A 313 -1.65 9.50 50.05
N LEU A 314 -0.59 10.27 50.33
CA LEU A 314 -0.13 10.54 51.70
C LEU A 314 -1.22 11.12 52.60
N GLU A 315 -2.15 11.88 52.02
CA GLU A 315 -3.26 12.48 52.75
C GLU A 315 -4.35 11.47 53.08
N GLU A 316 -4.67 10.55 52.14
CA GLU A 316 -5.63 9.46 52.34
C GLU A 316 -5.10 8.43 53.34
N VAL A 317 -3.81 8.06 53.25
CA VAL A 317 -3.14 7.20 54.22
C VAL A 317 -3.14 7.87 55.60
N GLY A 318 -2.88 9.18 55.66
CA GLY A 318 -2.95 9.97 56.90
C GLY A 318 -4.33 9.95 57.53
N LYS A 319 -5.38 10.17 56.74
CA LYS A 319 -6.78 10.08 57.20
C LYS A 319 -7.13 8.69 57.72
N ARG A 320 -6.67 7.62 57.07
CA ARG A 320 -6.95 6.22 57.47
C ARG A 320 -6.21 5.78 58.73
N LEU A 321 -4.98 6.26 58.93
CA LEU A 321 -4.14 5.92 60.09
C LEU A 321 -4.24 6.93 61.25
N GLY A 322 -5.03 8.00 61.10
CA GLY A 322 -5.15 9.07 62.09
C GLY A 322 -3.86 9.90 62.25
N LEU A 323 -3.08 10.05 61.17
CA LEU A 323 -1.79 10.74 61.14
C LEU A 323 -1.83 11.97 60.23
N SER A 324 -0.99 12.97 60.53
CA SER A 324 -0.80 14.08 59.61
C SER A 324 -0.06 13.62 58.34
N LYS A 325 -0.33 14.27 57.21
CA LYS A 325 0.35 14.02 55.93
C LYS A 325 1.88 14.03 56.07
N GLU A 326 2.42 14.98 56.81
CA GLU A 326 3.86 15.09 57.05
C GLU A 326 4.40 13.93 57.90
N ARG A 327 3.60 13.43 58.84
CA ARG A 327 3.99 12.26 59.64
C ARG A 327 4.03 10.98 58.80
N VAL A 328 3.09 10.81 57.87
CA VAL A 328 3.09 9.68 56.91
C VAL A 328 4.34 9.75 56.03
N ARG A 329 4.68 10.92 55.49
CA ARG A 329 5.90 11.14 54.69
C ARG A 329 7.18 10.77 55.43
N GLN A 330 7.28 11.13 56.71
CA GLN A 330 8.42 10.78 57.56
C GLN A 330 8.52 9.26 57.79
N LEU A 331 7.39 8.58 57.99
CA LEU A 331 7.36 7.13 58.19
C LEU A 331 7.70 6.38 56.90
N GLU A 332 7.19 6.84 55.75
CA GLU A 332 7.53 6.31 54.42
C GLU A 332 9.04 6.44 54.16
N SER A 333 9.61 7.62 54.37
CA SER A 333 11.05 7.86 54.13
C SER A 333 11.93 6.96 55.01
N ARG A 334 11.57 6.81 56.29
CA ARG A 334 12.29 5.91 57.21
C ARG A 334 12.11 4.44 56.84
N ALA A 335 10.92 4.05 56.40
CA ALA A 335 10.65 2.68 55.99
C ALA A 335 11.46 2.30 54.74
N ILE A 336 11.47 3.17 53.72
CA ILE A 336 12.27 2.96 52.51
C ILE A 336 13.75 2.86 52.84
N GLN A 337 14.27 3.72 53.72
CA GLN A 337 15.67 3.65 54.14
C GLN A 337 16.01 2.32 54.81
N LYS A 338 15.17 1.84 55.73
CA LYS A 338 15.35 0.52 56.38
C LYS A 338 15.25 -0.65 55.40
N MET A 339 14.34 -0.57 54.42
CA MET A 339 14.21 -1.59 53.36
C MET A 339 15.44 -1.60 52.45
N GLN A 340 16.02 -0.42 52.13
CA GLN A 340 17.26 -0.33 51.37
C GLN A 340 18.46 -0.91 52.14
N GLU A 341 18.53 -0.69 53.45
CA GLU A 341 19.54 -1.32 54.30
C GLU A 341 19.35 -2.84 54.42
N ALA A 342 18.11 -3.33 54.37
CA ALA A 342 17.79 -4.75 54.35
C ALA A 342 18.12 -5.42 53.01
N ALA A 343 17.89 -4.73 51.89
CA ALA A 343 18.19 -5.26 50.55
C ALA A 343 19.71 -5.31 50.23
N ARG A 344 20.53 -4.56 50.97
CA ARG A 344 21.99 -4.52 50.83
C ARG A 344 22.73 -5.48 51.76
N ALA A 345 22.03 -6.03 52.75
CA ALA A 345 22.57 -6.98 53.74
C ALA A 345 22.21 -8.40 53.32
#